data_AF-A0A942KYC6-F1
#
_entry.id   AF-A0A942KYC6-F1
#
_cell.length_a   1.000
_cell.length_b   1.000
_cell.length_c   1.000
_cell.angle_alpha   90.00
_cell.angle_beta   90.00
_cell.angle_gamma   90.00
#
_symmetry.space_group_name_H-M   'P 1'
#
loop_
_entity.id
_entity.type
_entity.pdbx_description
1 polymer ?
#
loop_
_entity_poly.entity_id
_entity_poly.type
_entity_poly.pdbx_seq_one_letter_code
_entity_poly.pdbx_strand_id
1 'polypeptide(L)' 'TNAVESLNRVLRKTLKTKGSFPTEEAATKLIFLAIRNFEKGGRAVREWVAARNQLAIMFTGRFDA' A
#
# COMPACT_ATOMS: atom_id res chain seq x y z
N THR A 1 0.63 0.79 14.46
CA THR A 1 0.44 -0.28 13.46
C THR A 1 1.28 0.04 12.25
N ASN A 2 2.09 -0.92 11.78
CA ASN A 2 2.96 -0.75 10.61
C ASN A 2 2.10 -0.53 9.34
N ALA A 3 2.65 0.12 8.30
CA ALA A 3 2.02 0.31 7.00
C ALA A 3 1.45 -1.00 6.43
N VAL A 4 2.20 -2.11 6.53
CA VAL A 4 1.77 -3.43 6.04
C VAL A 4 0.57 -3.96 6.83
N GLU A 5 0.61 -3.85 8.16
CA GLU A 5 -0.48 -4.29 9.02
C GLU A 5 -1.76 -3.46 8.81
N SER A 6 -1.60 -2.16 8.54
CA SER A 6 -2.71 -1.26 8.25
C SER A 6 -3.46 -1.69 6.98
N LEU A 7 -2.72 -2.01 5.91
CA LEU A 7 -3.30 -2.55 4.68
C LEU A 7 -3.95 -3.92 4.93
N ASN A 8 -3.26 -4.83 5.62
CA ASN A 8 -3.79 -6.15 5.95
C ASN A 8 -5.10 -6.07 6.74
N ARG A 9 -5.23 -5.13 7.67
CA ARG A 9 -6.47 -4.90 8.41
C ARG A 9 -7.62 -4.52 7.48
N VAL A 10 -7.37 -3.64 6.50
CA VAL A 10 -8.37 -3.22 5.51
C VAL A 10 -8.76 -4.37 4.58
N LEU A 11 -7.78 -5.14 4.09
CA LEU A 11 -8.04 -6.32 3.26
C LEU A 11 -8.89 -7.35 4.01
N ARG A 12 -8.51 -7.72 5.24
CA ARG A 12 -9.30 -8.64 6.08
C ARG A 12 -10.72 -8.12 6.32
N LYS A 13 -10.87 -6.82 6.60
CA LYS A 13 -12.20 -6.20 6.77
C LYS A 13 -13.06 -6.30 5.52
N THR A 14 -12.48 -6.12 4.33
CA THR A 14 -13.20 -6.22 3.05
C THR A 14 -13.57 -7.66 2.70
N LEU A 15 -12.70 -8.61 3.05
CA LEU A 15 -12.88 -10.03 2.72
C LEU A 15 -13.76 -10.78 3.72
N LYS A 16 -13.81 -10.38 5.00
CA LYS A 16 -14.52 -11.13 6.06
C LYS A 16 -16.02 -11.36 5.80
N THR A 17 -16.65 -10.54 4.97
CA THR A 17 -18.08 -10.62 4.64
C THR A 17 -18.35 -11.27 3.28
N LYS A 18 -17.31 -11.68 2.56
CA LYS A 18 -17.43 -12.37 1.28
C LYS A 18 -17.33 -13.88 1.51
N GLY A 19 -18.26 -14.62 0.92
CA GLY A 19 -18.22 -16.08 0.85
C GLY A 19 -17.23 -16.55 -0.23
N SER A 20 -17.55 -17.65 -0.91
CA SER A 20 -16.73 -18.12 -2.04
C SER A 20 -16.77 -17.12 -3.20
N PHE A 21 -15.64 -16.96 -3.88
CA PHE A 21 -15.56 -16.20 -5.13
C PHE A 21 -15.90 -17.12 -6.30
N PRO A 22 -16.71 -16.66 -7.28
CA PRO A 22 -17.08 -17.48 -8.44
C PRO A 22 -15.90 -17.70 -9.41
N THR A 23 -14.94 -16.77 -9.44
CA THR A 23 -13.71 -16.87 -10.24
C THR A 23 -12.54 -16.17 -9.53
N GLU A 24 -11.31 -16.48 -9.96
CA GLU A 24 -10.10 -15.83 -9.45
C GLU A 24 -10.05 -14.33 -9.80
N GLU A 25 -10.56 -13.94 -10.96
CA GLU A 25 -10.62 -12.55 -11.40
C GLU A 25 -11.54 -11.72 -10.49
N ALA A 26 -12.64 -12.31 -10.02
CA ALA A 26 -13.55 -11.65 -9.08
C ALA A 26 -12.85 -11.36 -7.74
N ALA A 27 -12.05 -12.31 -7.23
CA ALA A 27 -11.24 -12.12 -6.03
C ALA A 27 -10.17 -11.03 -6.24
N THR A 28 -9.43 -11.12 -7.34
CA THR A 28 -8.38 -10.17 -7.72
C THR A 28 -8.92 -8.75 -7.85
N LYS A 29 -10.06 -8.58 -8.54
CA LYS A 29 -10.70 -7.27 -8.72
C LYS A 29 -11.11 -6.66 -7.38
N LEU A 30 -11.61 -7.47 -6.45
CA LEU A 30 -12.00 -6.96 -5.12
C LEU A 30 -10.78 -6.49 -4.32
N ILE A 31 -9.70 -7.26 -4.32
CA ILE A 31 -8.43 -6.89 -3.65
C ILE A 31 -7.89 -5.59 -4.27
N PHE A 32 -7.87 -5.49 -5.60
CA PHE A 32 -7.47 -4.27 -6.30
C PHE A 32 -8.27 -3.05 -5.87
N LEU A 33 -9.61 -3.16 -5.84
CA LEU A 33 -10.48 -2.06 -5.43
C LEU A 33 -10.27 -1.68 -3.96
N ALA A 34 -10.01 -2.66 -3.09
CA ALA A 34 -9.73 -2.41 -1.68
C ALA A 34 -8.42 -1.62 -1.50
N ILE A 35 -7.35 -2.01 -2.20
CA ILE A 35 -6.06 -1.31 -2.19
C ILE A 35 -6.25 0.12 -2.73
N ARG A 36 -6.89 0.27 -3.88
CA ARG A 36 -7.11 1.60 -4.49
C ARG A 36 -7.92 2.54 -3.61
N ASN A 37 -8.89 2.02 -2.87
CA ASN A 37 -9.64 2.83 -1.90
C ASN A 37 -8.82 3.17 -0.65
N PHE A 38 -7.94 2.27 -0.20
CA PHE A 38 -7.03 2.53 0.91
C PHE A 38 -6.04 3.66 0.58
N GLU A 39 -5.47 3.65 -0.62
CA GLU A 39 -4.49 4.65 -1.09
C GLU A 39 -5.04 6.08 -1.11
N LYS A 40 -6.34 6.26 -1.42
CA LYS A 40 -6.99 7.59 -1.45
C LYS A 40 -6.93 8.32 -0.11
N GLY A 41 -6.85 7.59 1.01
CA GLY A 41 -6.76 8.16 2.35
C GLY A 41 -5.32 8.30 2.88
N GLY A 42 -4.33 7.95 2.06
CA GLY A 42 -2.91 7.99 2.44
C GLY A 42 -2.43 9.41 2.73
N ARG A 43 -1.61 9.55 3.77
CA ARG A 43 -0.85 10.78 4.03
C ARG A 43 0.59 10.58 3.59
N ALA A 44 1.23 11.66 3.16
CA ALA A 44 2.67 11.66 2.92
C ALA A 44 3.41 11.27 4.21
N VAL A 45 4.51 10.53 4.05
CA VAL A 45 5.40 10.18 5.17
C VAL A 45 6.04 11.49 5.67
N ARG A 46 5.86 11.80 6.96
CA ARG A 46 6.23 13.09 7.55
C ARG A 46 7.68 13.49 7.28
N GLU A 47 8.60 12.55 7.49
CA GLU A 47 10.05 12.78 7.38
C GLU A 47 10.62 12.34 6.02
N TRP A 48 9.78 12.25 4.98
CA TRP A 48 10.20 11.70 3.68
C TRP A 48 11.39 12.46 3.08
N VAL A 49 11.41 13.79 3.18
CA VAL A 49 12.48 14.61 2.62
C VAL A 49 13.82 14.30 3.30
N ALA A 50 13.84 14.21 4.63
CA ALA A 50 15.04 13.87 5.38
C ALA A 50 15.53 12.45 5.04
N ALA A 51 14.62 11.48 4.99
CA ALA A 51 14.94 10.11 4.59
C ALA A 51 15.48 10.05 3.15
N ARG A 52 14.87 10.77 2.20
CA ARG A 52 15.32 10.84 0.80
C ARG A 52 16.74 11.39 0.70
N ASN A 53 17.09 12.43 1.46
CA ASN A 53 18.43 13.00 1.45
C ASN A 53 19.47 12.00 1.97
N GLN A 54 19.13 11.23 3.02
CA GLN A 54 20.00 10.15 3.51
C GLN A 54 20.17 9.04 2.45
N LEU A 55 19.08 8.65 1.77
CA LEU A 55 19.15 7.67 0.68
C LEU A 55 20.02 8.18 -0.48
N ALA A 56 19.95 9.46 -0.83
CA ALA A 56 20.78 10.04 -1.88
C ALA A 56 22.28 10.03 -1.55
N ILE A 57 22.64 10.21 -0.28
CA ILE A 57 24.03 10.10 0.20
C ILE A 57 24.49 8.64 0.16
N MET A 58 23.66 7.70 0.61
CA MET A 58 24.02 6.27 0.66
C MET A 58 24.11 5.63 -0.73
N PHE A 59 23.26 6.07 -1.66
CA PHE A 59 23.14 5.52 -3.01
C PHE A 59 23.43 6.60 -4.05
N THR A 60 24.67 7.09 -4.05
CA THR A 60 25.14 8.08 -5.03
C THR A 60 24.96 7.55 -6.46
N GLY A 61 24.60 8.45 -7.40
CA GLY A 61 24.36 8.10 -8.81
C GLY A 61 23.03 7.36 -9.10
N ARG A 62 22.15 7.19 -8.10
CA ARG A 62 20.79 6.61 -8.29
C ARG A 62 19.66 7.65 -8.27
N PHE A 63 19.98 8.89 -7.94
CA PHE A 63 19.04 10.01 -7.79
C PHE A 63 19.34 11.16 -8.77
N ASP A 64 20.12 10.89 -9.81
CA ASP A 64 20.43 11.88 -10.85
C ASP A 64 19.16 12.16 -11.69
N ALA A 65 18.97 13.42 -12.07
CA ALA A 65 17.80 13.92 -12.80
C ALA A 65 17.91 13.69 -14.31
#